data_AF-A0A3N5R1G0-F1
#
_entry.id   AF-A0A3N5R1G0-F1
#
_cell.length_a   1.000
_cell.length_b   1.000
_cell.length_c   1.000
_cell.angle_alpha   90.00
_cell.angle_beta   90.00
_cell.angle_gamma   90.00
#
_symmetry.space_group_name_H-M   'P 1'
#
loop_
_entity.id
_entity.type
_entity.pdbx_description
1 polymer ?
#
loop_
_entity_poly.entity_id
_entity_poly.type
_entity_poly.pdbx_seq_one_letter_code
_entity_poly.pdbx_strand_id
1 'polypeptide(L)'
;MSLPDVVHRFKSLTTTRYSHGVKSGQWESFSRQFWQRNYYEHIVRDESELSKVSEYIANNPKQWALDRENPVSSNILIHSNSSNRDQSWEV
;
A
#
# COMPACT_ATOMS: atom_id res chain seq x y z
N MET A 1 18.99 -14.95 10.86
CA MET A 1 18.28 -13.82 10.24
C MET A 1 16.92 -14.34 9.81
N SER A 2 15.84 -13.80 10.37
CA SER A 2 14.46 -14.22 10.07
C SER A 2 13.83 -13.36 8.98
N LEU A 3 12.71 -13.80 8.40
CA LEU A 3 11.96 -13.02 7.42
C LEU A 3 11.51 -11.65 7.98
N PRO A 4 10.95 -11.56 9.21
CA PRO A 4 10.69 -10.27 9.86
C PRO A 4 11.92 -9.36 9.95
N ASP A 5 13.11 -9.90 10.26
CA ASP A 5 14.34 -9.10 10.36
C ASP A 5 14.74 -8.50 9.01
N VAL A 6 14.59 -9.28 7.92
CA VAL A 6 14.91 -8.83 6.56
C VAL A 6 13.96 -7.70 6.16
N VAL A 7 12.65 -7.89 6.34
CA VAL A 7 11.65 -6.88 5.99
C VAL A 7 11.83 -5.62 6.84
N HIS A 8 12.12 -5.78 8.14
CA HIS A 8 12.42 -4.66 9.02
C HIS A 8 13.62 -3.87 8.52
N ARG A 9 14.76 -4.53 8.24
CA ARG A 9 15.96 -3.87 7.72
C ARG A 9 15.69 -3.18 6.38
N PHE A 10 14.95 -3.83 5.48
CA PHE A 10 14.59 -3.25 4.19
C PHE A 10 13.78 -1.96 4.34
N LYS A 11 12.68 -1.99 5.11
CA LYS A 11 11.84 -0.80 5.37
C LYS A 11 12.63 0.32 6.03
N SER A 12 13.50 -0.01 6.99
CA SER A 12 14.35 0.97 7.67
C SER A 12 15.40 1.60 6.74
N LEU A 13 16.15 0.78 5.99
CA LEU A 13 17.22 1.26 5.10
C LEU A 13 16.67 2.16 3.99
N THR A 14 15.57 1.75 3.37
CA THR A 14 14.90 2.53 2.31
C THR A 14 14.34 3.83 2.84
N THR A 15 13.71 3.84 4.03
CA THR A 15 13.20 5.06 4.68
C THR A 15 14.33 6.04 5.03
N THR A 16 15.46 5.52 5.53
CA THR A 16 16.64 6.35 5.81
C THR A 16 17.18 6.98 4.54
N ARG A 17 17.38 6.18 3.47
CA ARG A 17 17.82 6.70 2.16
C ARG A 17 16.86 7.76 1.63
N TYR A 18 15.55 7.50 1.71
CA TYR A 18 14.49 8.46 1.38
C TYR A 18 14.66 9.78 2.14
N SER A 19 14.78 9.70 3.45
CA SER A 19 14.94 10.87 4.30
C SER A 19 16.20 11.67 3.97
N HIS A 20 17.29 11.00 3.60
CA HIS A 20 18.50 11.68 3.13
C HIS A 20 18.29 12.40 1.79
N GLY A 21 17.64 11.77 0.81
CA GLY A 21 17.34 12.38 -0.48
C GLY A 21 16.40 13.58 -0.40
N VAL A 22 15.44 13.56 0.52
CA VAL A 22 14.58 14.72 0.80
C VAL A 22 15.39 15.85 1.44
N LYS A 23 16.25 15.54 2.43
CA LYS A 23 17.09 16.54 3.10
C LYS A 23 18.15 17.15 2.18
N SER A 24 18.65 16.40 1.20
CA SER A 24 19.59 16.90 0.19
C SER A 24 18.91 17.69 -0.94
N GLY A 25 17.58 17.79 -0.94
CA GLY A 25 16.81 18.48 -1.97
C GLY A 25 16.70 17.71 -3.29
N GLN A 26 17.08 16.42 -3.32
CA GLN A 26 16.98 15.58 -4.50
C GLN A 26 15.56 15.03 -4.71
N TRP A 27 14.79 14.84 -3.63
CA TRP A 27 13.46 14.25 -3.65
C TRP A 27 12.43 15.14 -2.97
N GLU A 28 11.19 15.11 -3.46
CA GLU A 28 10.06 15.77 -2.80
C GLU A 28 9.71 15.10 -1.47
N SER A 29 9.28 15.90 -0.49
CA SER A 29 8.84 15.37 0.80
C SER A 29 7.46 14.70 0.69
N PHE A 30 7.27 13.63 1.46
CA PHE A 30 6.03 12.86 1.53
C PHE A 30 5.57 12.87 2.98
N SER A 31 4.41 13.47 3.22
CA SER A 31 3.90 13.76 4.57
C SER A 31 3.06 12.63 5.18
N ARG A 32 2.81 11.55 4.42
CA ARG A 32 2.03 10.39 4.89
C ARG A 32 2.95 9.24 5.29
N GLN A 33 2.34 8.20 5.87
CA GLN A 33 3.07 7.01 6.24
C GLN A 33 3.65 6.30 5.00
N PHE A 34 4.97 6.15 4.97
CA PHE A 34 5.67 5.61 3.80
C PHE A 34 5.40 4.12 3.59
N TRP A 35 5.30 3.35 4.68
CA TRP A 35 5.05 1.92 4.66
C TRP A 35 3.71 1.60 5.31
N GLN A 36 2.92 0.72 4.68
CA GLN A 36 1.80 0.07 5.34
C GLN A 36 2.31 -0.75 6.55
N ARG A 37 1.49 -0.79 7.61
CA ARG A 37 1.73 -1.66 8.77
C ARG A 37 1.68 -3.13 8.34
N ASN A 38 2.56 -3.95 8.93
CA ASN A 38 2.75 -5.36 8.57
C ASN A 38 3.18 -5.56 7.11
N TYR A 39 3.23 -6.81 6.68
CA TYR A 39 3.52 -7.24 5.33
C TYR A 39 2.81 -8.57 5.07
N TYR A 40 2.50 -8.86 3.80
CA TYR A 40 1.94 -10.14 3.40
C TYR A 40 3.08 -11.14 3.20
N GLU A 41 2.93 -12.34 3.76
CA GLU A 41 3.84 -13.45 3.55
C GLU A 41 3.06 -14.72 3.20
N HIS A 42 3.56 -15.46 2.21
CA HIS A 42 3.00 -16.73 1.77
C HIS A 42 4.12 -17.62 1.23
N ILE A 43 4.16 -18.87 1.68
CA ILE A 43 5.14 -19.86 1.21
C ILE A 43 4.55 -20.53 -0.03
N VAL A 44 5.20 -20.33 -1.18
CA VAL A 44 4.89 -21.04 -2.43
C VAL A 44 5.43 -22.45 -2.34
N ARG A 45 4.57 -23.45 -2.50
CA ARG A 45 4.90 -24.87 -2.27
C ARG A 45 5.02 -25.69 -3.54
N ASP A 46 4.46 -25.20 -4.65
CA ASP A 46 4.49 -25.87 -5.94
C ASP A 46 4.52 -24.90 -7.12
N GLU A 47 4.73 -25.45 -8.31
CA GLU A 47 4.86 -24.71 -9.56
C GLU A 47 3.54 -24.03 -9.98
N SER A 48 2.39 -24.61 -9.63
CA SER A 48 1.08 -24.03 -9.95
C SER A 48 0.84 -22.76 -9.14
N GLU A 49 1.16 -22.78 -7.84
CA GLU A 49 1.16 -21.60 -6.98
C GLU A 49 2.14 -20.54 -7.48
N LEU A 50 3.37 -20.94 -7.86
CA LEU A 50 4.36 -20.01 -8.41
C LEU A 50 3.83 -19.29 -9.64
N SER A 51 3.28 -20.04 -10.59
CA SER A 51 2.71 -19.50 -11.83
C SER A 51 1.61 -18.48 -11.55
N LYS A 52 0.70 -18.78 -10.61
CA LYS A 52 -0.37 -17.87 -10.19
C LYS A 52 0.17 -16.58 -9.55
N VAL A 53 1.15 -16.69 -8.66
CA VAL A 53 1.78 -15.52 -8.02
C VAL A 53 2.50 -14.65 -9.04
N SER A 54 3.24 -15.25 -9.97
CA SER A 54 3.89 -14.53 -11.06
C SER A 54 2.89 -13.83 -11.97
N GLU A 55 1.80 -14.49 -12.34
CA GLU A 55 0.72 -13.90 -13.13
C GLU A 55 0.06 -12.73 -12.38
N TYR A 56 -0.23 -12.89 -11.08
CA TYR A 56 -0.76 -11.82 -10.24
C TYR A 56 0.17 -10.60 -10.23
N ILE A 57 1.47 -10.78 -10.00
CA ILE A 57 2.44 -9.68 -9.99
C ILE A 57 2.46 -8.93 -11.32
N ALA A 58 2.45 -9.67 -12.44
CA ALA A 58 2.47 -9.09 -13.78
C ALA A 58 1.16 -8.33 -14.11
N ASN A 59 0.03 -8.81 -13.62
CA ASN A 59 -1.29 -8.24 -13.92
C ASN A 59 -1.74 -7.17 -12.92
N ASN A 60 -1.19 -7.13 -11.70
CA ASN A 60 -1.62 -6.21 -10.65
C ASN A 60 -1.62 -4.72 -11.08
N PRO A 61 -0.59 -4.19 -11.79
CA PRO A 61 -0.65 -2.80 -12.26
C PRO A 61 -1.83 -2.50 -13.18
N LYS A 62 -2.24 -3.47 -14.00
CA LYS A 62 -3.40 -3.35 -14.91
C LYS A 62 -4.73 -3.44 -14.16
N GLN A 63 -4.75 -4.17 -13.05
CA GLN A 63 -5.94 -4.43 -12.26
C GLN A 63 -6.12 -3.46 -11.08
N TRP A 64 -5.13 -2.60 -10.80
CA TRP A 64 -5.12 -1.72 -9.63
C TRP A 64 -6.36 -0.83 -9.51
N ALA A 65 -6.93 -0.35 -10.61
CA ALA A 65 -8.14 0.47 -10.60
C ALA A 65 -9.37 -0.26 -10.00
N LEU A 66 -9.39 -1.59 -10.12
CA LEU A 66 -10.46 -2.46 -9.62
C LEU A 66 -10.14 -3.06 -8.26
N ASP A 67 -8.93 -2.84 -7.74
CA ASP A 67 -8.48 -3.41 -6.49
C ASP A 67 -9.19 -2.76 -5.29
N ARG A 68 -9.51 -3.58 -4.29
CA ARG A 68 -10.17 -3.16 -3.05
C ARG A 68 -9.28 -2.26 -2.20
N GLU A 69 -7.97 -2.50 -2.20
CA GLU A 69 -7.00 -1.74 -1.43
C GLU A 69 -6.62 -0.42 -2.13
N ASN A 70 -7.20 -0.14 -3.29
CA ASN A 70 -7.01 1.14 -3.95
C ASN A 70 -7.74 2.25 -3.17
N PRO A 71 -7.02 3.26 -2.64
CA PRO A 71 -7.63 4.36 -1.90
C PRO A 71 -8.58 5.21 -2.75
N VAL A 72 -8.46 5.16 -4.08
CA VAL A 72 -9.38 5.86 -4.99
C VAL A 72 -10.70 5.09 -5.11
N SER A 73 -10.66 3.76 -5.24
CA SER A 73 -11.88 2.93 -5.38
C SER A 73 -12.71 2.96 -4.09
N SER A 74 -12.05 2.86 -2.94
CA SER A 74 -12.69 2.95 -1.62
C SER A 74 -13.29 4.32 -1.33
N ASN A 75 -12.65 5.42 -1.75
CA ASN A 75 -13.22 6.76 -1.60
C ASN A 75 -14.48 6.97 -2.44
N ILE A 76 -14.57 6.41 -3.65
CA ILE A 76 -15.77 6.54 -4.49
C ILE A 76 -17.01 5.92 -3.79
N LEU A 77 -16.85 4.78 -3.12
CA LEU A 77 -17.93 4.11 -2.38
C LEU A 77 -18.36 4.88 -1.12
N ILE A 78 -17.48 5.66 -0.50
CA ILE A 78 -17.80 6.48 0.68
C ILE A 78 -18.57 7.74 0.26
N HIS A 79 -18.22 8.38 -0.86
CA HIS A 79 -18.89 9.60 -1.32
C HIS A 79 -20.29 9.33 -1.91
N SER A 80 -20.56 8.15 -2.48
CA SER A 80 -21.90 7.79 -2.96
C SER A 80 -22.92 7.54 -1.83
N ASN A 81 -22.46 7.26 -0.61
CA ASN A 81 -23.33 7.04 0.56
C ASN A 81 -23.60 8.30 1.39
N SER A 82 -22.95 9.42 1.09
CA SER A 82 -23.07 10.68 1.86
C SER A 82 -24.16 11.63 1.34
N SER A 83 -24.88 11.28 0.27
CA SER A 83 -25.98 12.11 -0.26
C SER A 83 -27.29 12.00 0.54
N ASN A 84 -27.32 11.31 1.69
CA ASN A 84 -28.58 11.04 2.38
C ASN A 84 -28.52 11.11 3.91
N ARG A 85 -27.84 12.14 4.46
CA ARG A 85 -28.07 12.59 5.84
C ARG A 85 -27.94 14.11 5.93
N ASP A 86 -29.02 14.77 5.51
CA ASP A 86 -29.33 16.13 5.92
C ASP A 86 -29.37 16.25 7.46
N GLN A 87 -28.71 17.31 7.93
CA GLN A 87 -29.08 18.19 9.05
C GLN A 87 -29.62 17.53 10.33
N SER A 88 -28.77 17.40 11.36
CA SER A 88 -29.22 17.55 12.76
C SER A 88 -28.03 17.64 13.72
N TRP A 89 -27.57 18.86 14.01
CA TRP A 89 -27.18 19.28 15.36
C TRP A 89 -26.95 20.80 15.42
N GLU A 90 -28.01 21.58 15.63
CA GLU A 90 -27.92 22.81 16.42
C GLU A 90 -28.64 22.53 17.74
N VAL A 91 -27.89 22.21 18.80
CA VAL A 91 -27.89 22.79 20.16
C VAL A 91 -26.91 22.06 21.07
#